data_AF-H3DL61-F1
#
_entry.id   AF-H3DL61-F1
#
_cell.length_a   1.000
_cell.length_b   1.000
_cell.length_c   1.000
_cell.angle_alpha   90.00
_cell.angle_beta   90.00
_cell.angle_gamma   90.00
#
_symmetry.space_group_name_H-M   'P 1'
#
loop_
_entity.id
_entity.type
_entity.pdbx_description
1 polymer ?
#
loop_
_entity_poly.entity_id
_entity_poly.type
_entity_poly.pdbx_seq_one_letter_code
_entity_poly.pdbx_strand_id
1 'polypeptide(L)'
;MKTRYVQVIFLSEPSLFLVESFLGHGTFGQVVKCMRVNDTATVAIKLIKKSHRIDAFLEIYNLHKIRYLDPDKCNIVRWYSAFEDRGHLCLEFELLDKSLRHLLKERNFQPLMLKEIRPIVQQVCPPPCLLALATALYHLKAIQNNIILINSSGNPVV
;
A
#
# COMPACT_ATOMS: atom_id res chain seq x y z
N MET A 1 26.41 -22.39 10.02
CA MET A 1 25.92 -21.66 11.21
C MET A 1 24.57 -21.04 10.85
N LYS A 2 23.48 -21.49 11.47
CA LYS A 2 22.13 -20.97 11.22
C LYS A 2 22.01 -19.58 11.86
N THR A 3 22.00 -18.54 11.05
CA THR A 3 21.71 -17.17 11.50
C THR A 3 20.30 -17.18 12.08
N ARG A 4 20.16 -16.94 13.39
CA ARG A 4 18.88 -16.70 14.05
C ARG A 4 18.29 -15.44 13.45
N TYR A 5 17.31 -15.57 12.56
CA TYR A 5 16.45 -14.46 12.17
C TYR A 5 15.70 -14.05 13.44
N VAL A 6 16.04 -12.89 14.00
CA VAL A 6 15.15 -12.24 14.96
C VAL A 6 13.88 -11.95 14.18
N GLN A 7 12.85 -12.76 14.41
CA GLN A 7 11.56 -12.57 13.78
C GLN A 7 11.00 -11.27 14.34
N VAL A 8 11.00 -10.22 13.51
CA VAL A 8 10.37 -8.96 13.90
C VAL A 8 8.87 -9.24 13.94
N ILE A 9 8.29 -9.04 15.10
CA ILE A 9 6.87 -9.28 15.37
C ILE A 9 6.21 -7.93 15.61
N PHE A 10 5.06 -7.69 14.97
CA PHE A 10 4.18 -6.58 15.34
C PHE A 10 2.99 -7.10 16.14
N LEU A 11 2.61 -6.32 17.14
CA LEU A 11 1.44 -6.58 17.98
C LEU A 11 0.36 -5.55 17.68
N SER A 12 -0.82 -6.04 17.30
CA SER A 12 -2.04 -5.25 17.18
C SER A 12 -3.16 -6.03 17.82
N GLU A 13 -3.27 -6.01 19.14
CA GLU A 13 -4.25 -6.80 19.91
C GLU A 13 -5.62 -6.89 19.22
N PRO A 14 -6.14 -8.09 18.87
CA PRO A 14 -5.68 -9.44 19.20
C PRO A 14 -4.79 -10.12 18.11
N SER A 15 -4.30 -9.35 17.14
CA SER A 15 -3.56 -9.86 15.97
C SER A 15 -2.05 -9.81 16.17
N LEU A 16 -1.40 -10.91 15.79
CA LEU A 16 0.06 -11.06 15.73
C LEU A 16 0.52 -11.07 14.28
N PHE A 17 1.58 -10.32 13.95
CA PHE A 17 2.14 -10.28 12.60
C PHE A 17 3.60 -10.73 12.58
N LEU A 18 3.90 -11.61 11.63
CA LEU A 18 5.22 -12.17 11.42
C LEU A 18 5.87 -11.57 10.19
N VAL A 19 6.97 -10.84 10.34
CA VAL A 19 7.69 -10.27 9.19
C VAL A 19 8.34 -11.38 8.37
N GLU A 20 8.02 -11.44 7.09
CA GLU A 20 8.59 -12.38 6.12
C GLU A 20 9.71 -11.73 5.29
N SER A 21 9.47 -10.52 4.77
CA SER A 21 10.43 -9.84 3.91
C SER A 21 10.21 -8.33 3.86
N PHE A 22 11.22 -7.63 3.35
CA PHE A 22 11.18 -6.19 3.13
C PHE A 22 10.66 -5.88 1.72
N LEU A 23 9.66 -5.00 1.59
CA LEU A 23 9.04 -4.64 0.30
C LEU A 23 9.53 -3.29 -0.23
N GLY A 24 9.85 -2.33 0.64
CA GLY A 24 10.36 -1.04 0.20
C GLY A 24 10.58 -0.03 1.33
N HIS A 25 11.51 0.91 1.12
CA HIS A 25 11.69 2.08 1.99
C HIS A 25 11.38 3.37 1.21
N GLY A 26 10.94 4.39 1.92
CA GLY A 26 10.71 5.71 1.34
C GLY A 26 10.81 6.84 2.35
N THR A 27 10.35 8.01 1.91
CA THR A 27 10.31 9.23 2.73
C THR A 27 9.47 9.01 3.99
N PHE A 28 8.27 8.44 3.82
CA PHE A 28 7.27 8.30 4.89
C PHE A 28 7.52 7.13 5.84
N GLY A 29 8.28 6.12 5.42
CA GLY A 29 8.27 4.86 6.14
C GLY A 29 8.97 3.71 5.45
N GLN A 30 8.69 2.54 5.97
CA GLN A 30 9.13 1.24 5.45
C GLN A 30 7.90 0.35 5.27
N VAL A 31 7.91 -0.47 4.24
CA VAL A 31 6.85 -1.46 3.97
C VAL A 31 7.46 -2.84 4.06
N VAL A 32 6.82 -3.70 4.83
CA VAL A 32 7.23 -5.10 5.03
C VAL A 32 6.07 -6.02 4.68
N LYS A 33 6.42 -7.19 4.15
CA LYS A 33 5.51 -8.31 3.96
C LYS A 33 5.39 -9.03 5.29
N CYS A 34 4.16 -9.23 5.75
CA CYS A 34 3.88 -9.96 6.98
C CYS A 34 2.85 -11.07 6.73
N MET A 35 2.96 -12.13 7.52
CA MET A 35 1.87 -13.08 7.72
C MET A 35 1.11 -12.68 8.99
N ARG A 36 -0.19 -12.42 8.86
CA ARG A 36 -1.11 -12.26 9.99
C ARG A 36 -1.41 -13.65 10.56
N VAL A 37 -1.06 -13.89 11.82
CA VAL A 37 -1.08 -15.24 12.40
C VAL A 37 -2.50 -15.75 12.61
N ASN A 38 -3.45 -14.85 12.87
CA ASN A 38 -4.84 -15.21 13.21
C ASN A 38 -5.56 -15.96 12.08
N ASP A 39 -5.28 -15.62 10.82
CA ASP A 39 -5.93 -16.16 9.63
C ASP A 39 -4.94 -16.64 8.57
N THR A 40 -3.63 -16.61 8.86
CA THR A 40 -2.53 -16.90 7.92
C THR A 40 -2.52 -16.01 6.67
N ALA A 41 -3.25 -14.89 6.69
CA ALA A 41 -3.31 -13.98 5.55
C ALA A 41 -1.96 -13.28 5.36
N THR A 42 -1.56 -13.15 4.09
CA THR A 42 -0.39 -12.36 3.73
C THR A 42 -0.78 -10.90 3.50
N VAL A 43 -0.13 -9.99 4.22
CA VAL A 43 -0.44 -8.55 4.23
C VAL A 43 0.80 -7.70 4.05
N ALA A 44 0.60 -6.45 3.66
CA ALA A 44 1.65 -5.42 3.68
C ALA A 44 1.45 -4.51 4.90
N ILE A 45 2.51 -4.31 5.68
CA ILE A 45 2.51 -3.37 6.80
C ILE A 45 3.44 -2.20 6.46
N LYS A 46 2.87 -0.99 6.42
CA LYS A 46 3.60 0.27 6.28
C LYS A 46 3.88 0.85 7.65
N LEU A 47 5.12 0.76 8.09
CA LEU A 47 5.63 1.40 9.30
C LEU A 47 5.92 2.87 9.01
N ILE A 48 5.25 3.77 9.71
CA ILE A 48 5.42 5.21 9.58
C ILE A 48 6.60 5.68 10.43
N LYS A 49 7.45 6.54 9.85
CA LYS A 49 8.49 7.25 10.62
C LYS A 49 7.84 8.21 11.61
N LYS A 50 8.37 8.29 12.83
CA LYS A 50 7.83 9.18 13.87
C LYS A 50 7.72 10.64 13.41
N SER A 51 8.63 11.12 12.57
CA SER A 51 8.61 12.47 11.98
C SER A 51 7.43 12.75 11.06
N HIS A 52 6.78 11.72 10.52
CA HIS A 52 5.65 11.81 9.58
C HIS A 52 4.33 11.36 10.22
N ARG A 53 4.24 11.31 11.56
CA ARG A 53 3.02 10.86 12.26
C ARG A 53 1.82 11.74 11.93
N ILE A 54 2.01 13.05 11.80
CA ILE A 54 0.94 14.01 11.44
C ILE A 54 0.42 13.72 10.01
N ASP A 55 1.34 13.53 9.05
CA ASP A 55 0.98 13.19 7.67
C ASP A 55 0.19 11.87 7.61
N ALA A 56 0.56 10.89 8.43
CA ALA A 56 -0.11 9.60 8.48
C ALA A 56 -1.54 9.68 9.07
N PHE A 57 -1.83 10.60 9.99
CA PHE A 57 -3.21 10.82 10.44
C PHE A 57 -4.11 11.36 9.32
N LEU A 58 -3.56 12.24 8.47
CA LEU A 58 -4.29 12.70 7.28
C LEU A 58 -4.50 11.55 6.29
N GLU A 59 -3.50 10.67 6.12
CA GLU A 59 -3.63 9.46 5.31
C GLU A 59 -4.74 8.53 5.84
N ILE A 60 -4.76 8.23 7.13
CA ILE A 60 -5.81 7.43 7.78
C ILE A 60 -7.19 8.07 7.59
N TYR A 61 -7.30 9.37 7.80
CA TYR A 61 -8.57 10.10 7.60
C TYR A 61 -9.10 9.94 6.17
N ASN A 62 -8.21 10.02 5.17
CA ASN A 62 -8.60 9.80 3.78
C ASN A 62 -8.92 8.33 3.49
N LEU A 63 -8.17 7.38 4.06
CA LEU A 63 -8.45 5.94 3.95
C LEU A 63 -9.86 5.62 4.48
N HIS A 64 -10.29 6.25 5.58
CA HIS A 64 -11.66 6.13 6.08
C HIS A 64 -12.72 6.67 5.11
N LYS A 65 -12.44 7.75 4.38
CA LYS A 65 -13.38 8.30 3.38
C LYS A 65 -13.59 7.36 2.21
N ILE A 66 -12.52 6.73 1.75
CA ILE A 66 -12.56 5.83 0.57
C ILE A 66 -12.92 4.39 0.94
N ARG A 67 -12.97 4.04 2.23
CA ARG A 67 -13.30 2.67 2.71
C ARG A 67 -14.68 2.17 2.26
N TYR A 68 -15.62 3.08 1.99
CA TYR A 68 -16.97 2.73 1.50
C TYR A 68 -17.02 2.48 0.00
N LEU A 69 -15.95 2.79 -0.72
CA LEU A 69 -15.83 2.46 -2.13
C LEU A 69 -15.52 0.98 -2.28
N ASP A 70 -16.09 0.38 -3.31
CA ASP A 70 -15.79 -1.00 -3.69
C ASP A 70 -14.34 -1.03 -4.25
N PRO A 71 -13.37 -1.61 -3.50
CA PRO A 71 -11.96 -1.55 -3.88
C PRO A 71 -11.69 -2.23 -5.23
N ASP A 72 -12.47 -3.26 -5.55
CA ASP A 72 -12.31 -4.05 -6.77
C ASP A 72 -12.89 -3.30 -8.00
N LYS A 73 -13.91 -2.46 -7.81
CA LYS A 73 -14.44 -1.58 -8.87
C LYS A 73 -13.68 -0.27 -9.02
N CYS A 74 -13.10 0.22 -7.93
CA CYS A 74 -12.40 1.48 -7.90
C CYS A 74 -10.89 1.35 -8.11
N ASN A 75 -10.39 0.11 -8.19
CA ASN A 75 -8.96 -0.21 -8.21
C ASN A 75 -8.22 0.49 -7.06
N ILE A 76 -8.80 0.43 -5.86
CA ILE A 76 -8.22 1.04 -4.66
C ILE A 76 -7.66 -0.07 -3.79
N VAL A 77 -6.43 0.08 -3.30
CA VAL A 77 -5.81 -0.85 -2.37
C VAL A 77 -6.68 -1.02 -1.13
N ARG A 78 -6.99 -2.27 -0.81
CA ARG A 78 -7.78 -2.62 0.36
C ARG A 78 -6.96 -2.33 1.62
N TRP A 79 -7.41 -1.33 2.37
CA TRP A 79 -6.90 -1.00 3.69
C TRP A 79 -7.68 -1.76 4.77
N TYR A 80 -6.97 -2.48 5.64
CA TYR A 80 -7.59 -3.25 6.71
C TYR A 80 -7.74 -2.43 7.99
N SER A 81 -6.60 -1.95 8.52
CA SER A 81 -6.53 -1.33 9.84
C SER A 81 -5.32 -0.41 10.00
N ALA A 82 -5.32 0.37 11.07
CA ALA A 82 -4.16 1.11 11.56
C ALA A 82 -3.96 0.79 13.04
N PHE A 83 -2.71 0.59 13.46
CA PHE A 83 -2.37 0.24 14.83
C PHE A 83 -1.03 0.86 15.23
N GLU A 84 -0.71 0.86 16.52
CA GLU A 84 0.55 1.36 17.04
C GLU A 84 1.35 0.23 17.69
N ASP A 85 2.59 0.05 17.24
CA ASP A 85 3.52 -0.93 17.78
C ASP A 85 4.84 -0.24 18.13
N ARG A 86 5.28 -0.36 19.39
CA ARG A 86 6.55 0.22 19.90
C ARG A 86 6.74 1.72 19.54
N GLY A 87 5.65 2.48 19.54
CA GLY A 87 5.64 3.91 19.23
C GLY A 87 5.70 4.26 17.73
N HIS A 88 5.58 3.26 16.86
CA HIS A 88 5.41 3.45 15.42
C HIS A 88 3.95 3.23 15.03
N LEU A 89 3.40 4.19 14.29
CA LEU A 89 2.12 4.01 13.63
C LEU A 89 2.31 3.07 12.44
N CYS A 90 1.49 2.03 12.36
CA CYS A 90 1.53 1.00 11.34
C CYS A 90 0.20 0.98 10.59
N LEU A 91 0.25 0.91 9.27
CA LEU A 91 -0.91 0.78 8.40
C LEU A 91 -0.89 -0.58 7.72
N GLU A 92 -2.02 -1.29 7.78
CA GLU A 92 -2.17 -2.64 7.28
C GLU A 92 -2.98 -2.67 5.98
N PHE A 93 -2.42 -3.26 4.93
CA PHE A 93 -3.00 -3.32 3.59
C PHE A 93 -2.98 -4.75 3.03
N GLU A 94 -3.79 -5.00 2.01
CA GLU A 94 -3.61 -6.17 1.16
C GLU A 94 -2.19 -6.16 0.54
N LEU A 95 -1.62 -7.35 0.36
CA LEU A 95 -0.37 -7.47 -0.37
C LEU A 95 -0.66 -7.43 -1.87
N LEU A 96 0.02 -6.54 -2.58
CA LEU A 96 0.03 -6.47 -4.04
C LEU A 96 1.42 -6.83 -4.57
N ASP A 97 1.52 -7.26 -5.83
CA ASP A 97 2.77 -7.82 -6.35
C ASP A 97 3.82 -6.75 -6.57
N LYS A 98 3.55 -5.79 -7.46
CA LYS A 98 4.63 -4.94 -7.97
C LYS A 98 4.23 -3.52 -8.30
N SER A 99 4.85 -2.62 -7.57
CA SER A 99 4.94 -1.19 -7.85
C SER A 99 5.33 -0.84 -9.29
N LEU A 100 4.67 0.17 -9.88
CA LEU A 100 5.03 0.78 -11.16
C LEU A 100 6.47 1.31 -11.14
N ARG A 101 6.94 1.81 -9.99
CA ARG A 101 8.35 2.21 -9.83
C ARG A 101 9.28 1.01 -9.91
N HIS A 102 8.92 -0.13 -9.32
CA HIS A 102 9.69 -1.37 -9.47
C HIS A 102 9.65 -1.87 -10.93
N LEU A 103 8.51 -1.75 -11.62
CA LEU A 103 8.41 -2.06 -13.06
C LEU A 103 9.36 -1.19 -13.88
N LEU A 104 9.33 0.13 -13.66
CA LEU A 104 10.23 1.05 -14.34
C LEU A 104 11.69 0.79 -14.01
N LYS A 105 12.01 0.46 -12.74
CA LYS A 105 13.38 0.13 -12.33
C LYS A 105 13.92 -1.10 -13.08
N GLU A 106 13.13 -2.16 -13.22
CA GLU A 106 13.52 -3.34 -14.01
C GLU A 106 13.68 -3.03 -15.50
N ARG A 107 12.96 -2.03 -16.00
CA ARG A 107 13.12 -1.51 -17.36
C ARG A 107 14.23 -0.47 -17.48
N ASN A 108 15.10 -0.31 -16.49
CA ASN A 108 16.14 0.75 -16.48
C ASN A 108 15.56 2.16 -16.70
N PHE A 109 14.39 2.42 -16.13
CA PHE A 109 13.62 3.66 -16.26
C PHE A 109 13.26 4.02 -17.71
N GLN A 110 13.27 3.05 -18.63
CA GLN A 110 12.78 3.26 -19.98
C GLN A 110 11.26 3.56 -19.95
N PRO A 111 10.80 4.55 -20.72
CA PRO A 111 9.39 4.90 -20.77
C PRO A 111 8.50 3.71 -21.14
N LEU A 112 7.27 3.73 -20.62
CA LEU A 112 6.22 2.85 -21.08
C LEU A 112 5.69 3.37 -22.42
N MET A 113 5.40 2.45 -23.34
CA MET A 113 4.72 2.79 -24.59
C MET A 113 3.27 3.20 -24.29
N LEU A 114 2.66 4.01 -25.16
CA LEU A 114 1.26 4.45 -24.99
C LEU A 114 0.28 3.27 -24.83
N LYS A 115 0.55 2.13 -25.47
CA LYS A 115 -0.22 0.89 -25.32
C LYS A 115 -0.16 0.30 -23.90
N GLU A 116 0.94 0.52 -23.18
CA GLU A 116 1.15 0.09 -21.79
C GLU A 116 0.56 1.12 -20.82
N ILE A 117 0.61 2.42 -21.16
CA ILE A 117 0.09 3.52 -20.32
C ILE A 117 -1.44 3.57 -20.30
N ARG A 118 -2.10 3.38 -21.46
CA ARG A 118 -3.57 3.46 -21.58
C ARG A 118 -4.33 2.62 -20.55
N PRO A 119 -4.06 1.30 -20.39
CA PRO A 119 -4.76 0.50 -19.39
C PRO A 119 -4.47 0.97 -17.96
N ILE A 120 -3.26 1.46 -17.68
CA ILE A 120 -2.91 2.03 -16.36
C ILE A 120 -3.77 3.23 -16.04
N VAL A 121 -3.90 4.19 -16.97
CA VAL A 121 -4.70 5.40 -16.76
C VAL A 121 -6.19 5.08 -16.61
N GLN A 122 -6.71 4.13 -17.40
CA GLN A 122 -8.10 3.69 -17.31
C GLN A 122 -8.42 3.06 -15.95
N GLN A 123 -7.46 2.34 -15.36
CA GLN A 123 -7.63 1.69 -14.05
C GLN A 123 -7.43 2.65 -12.89
N VAL A 124 -6.60 3.69 -13.02
CA VAL A 124 -6.47 4.75 -11.99
C VAL A 124 -7.77 5.57 -11.86
N CYS A 125 -8.56 5.63 -12.92
CA CYS A 125 -9.73 6.48 -12.98
C CYS A 125 -10.96 5.73 -13.52
N PRO A 126 -11.39 4.63 -12.87
CA PRO A 126 -12.48 3.84 -13.39
C PRO A 126 -13.76 4.68 -13.32
N PRO A 127 -14.57 4.72 -14.40
CA PRO A 127 -15.76 5.56 -14.50
C PRO A 127 -16.72 5.52 -13.29
N PRO A 128 -16.97 4.34 -12.64
CA PRO A 128 -17.88 4.26 -11.50
C PRO A 128 -17.41 5.05 -10.27
N CYS A 129 -16.11 5.31 -10.17
CA CYS A 129 -15.50 5.88 -8.98
C CYS A 129 -14.89 7.26 -9.22
N LEU A 130 -14.93 7.77 -10.47
CA LEU A 130 -14.36 9.05 -10.89
C LEU A 130 -14.77 10.22 -9.97
N LEU A 131 -16.04 10.33 -9.62
CA LEU A 131 -16.55 11.44 -8.78
C LEU A 131 -16.07 11.32 -7.32
N ALA A 132 -16.12 10.11 -6.75
CA ALA A 132 -15.67 9.86 -5.38
C ALA A 132 -14.15 9.98 -5.24
N LEU A 133 -13.40 9.43 -6.21
CA LEU A 133 -11.95 9.58 -6.32
C LEU A 133 -11.58 11.03 -6.55
N ALA A 134 -12.24 11.81 -7.42
CA ALA A 134 -11.93 13.23 -7.64
C ALA A 134 -12.07 14.05 -6.34
N THR A 135 -13.10 13.76 -5.54
CA THR A 135 -13.34 14.43 -4.25
C THR A 135 -12.27 14.07 -3.21
N ALA A 136 -11.81 12.81 -3.20
CA ALA A 136 -10.70 12.36 -2.35
C ALA A 136 -9.34 12.87 -2.86
N LEU A 137 -9.11 12.86 -4.16
CA LEU A 137 -7.89 13.27 -4.89
C LEU A 137 -7.59 14.76 -4.71
N TYR A 138 -8.61 15.61 -4.63
CA TYR A 138 -8.46 17.04 -4.33
C TYR A 138 -7.77 17.29 -2.96
N HIS A 139 -7.84 16.32 -2.05
CA HIS A 139 -7.17 16.35 -0.74
C HIS A 139 -5.92 15.44 -0.64
N LEU A 140 -5.66 14.57 -1.63
CA LEU A 140 -4.60 13.56 -1.58
C LEU A 140 -3.34 14.02 -2.34
N LYS A 141 -2.45 14.73 -1.63
CA LYS A 141 -1.01 14.77 -2.00
C LYS A 141 -0.40 13.35 -2.08
N ALA A 142 -1.05 12.35 -1.48
CA ALA A 142 -0.57 10.98 -1.39
C ALA A 142 -0.57 10.22 -2.73
N ILE A 143 -1.43 10.57 -3.69
CA ILE A 143 -1.48 9.86 -4.99
C ILE A 143 -0.34 10.32 -5.94
N GLN A 144 0.30 11.47 -5.69
CA GLN A 144 1.49 11.86 -6.45
C GLN A 144 2.72 10.97 -6.16
N ASN A 145 2.74 10.27 -5.01
CA ASN A 145 3.91 9.48 -4.57
C ASN A 145 3.62 7.99 -4.33
N ASN A 146 2.35 7.59 -4.21
CA ASN A 146 1.97 6.22 -3.87
C ASN A 146 1.54 5.45 -5.12
N ILE A 147 2.57 5.06 -5.86
CA ILE A 147 2.74 3.72 -6.44
C ILE A 147 1.45 3.01 -6.84
N ILE A 148 1.13 3.11 -8.12
CA ILE A 148 0.35 2.09 -8.83
C ILE A 148 0.97 0.71 -8.57
N LEU A 149 0.25 -0.19 -7.90
CA LEU A 149 0.68 -1.53 -7.54
C LEU A 149 0.00 -2.55 -8.47
N ILE A 150 0.78 -3.26 -9.25
CA ILE A 150 0.32 -4.30 -10.17
C ILE A 150 -0.07 -5.53 -9.34
N ASN A 151 -1.26 -6.07 -9.56
CA ASN A 151 -1.72 -7.34 -9.00
C ASN A 151 -1.23 -8.54 -9.82
N SER A 152 -1.57 -9.76 -9.40
CA SER A 152 -0.94 -10.98 -9.94
C SER A 152 -1.34 -11.27 -11.38
N SER A 153 -2.41 -10.61 -11.83
CA SER A 153 -2.93 -10.62 -13.18
C SER A 153 -2.31 -9.53 -14.07
N GLY A 154 -1.37 -8.74 -13.55
CA GLY A 154 -0.73 -7.64 -14.30
C GLY A 154 -1.50 -6.33 -14.28
N ASN A 155 -2.54 -6.19 -13.45
CA ASN A 155 -3.39 -4.99 -13.42
C ASN A 155 -2.96 -4.00 -12.32
N PRO A 156 -2.73 -2.72 -12.66
CA PRO A 156 -2.47 -1.66 -11.70
C PRO A 156 -3.62 -1.34 -10.73
N VAL A 157 -3.29 -1.20 -9.44
CA VAL A 157 -4.15 -0.82 -8.31
C VAL A 157 -3.58 0.45 -7.66
N VAL A 158 -4.44 1.36 -7.23
CA VAL A 158 -4.10 2.69 -6.66
C VAL A 158 -4.20 2.70 -5.15
#